data_AF-A0A0V1P4Q1-F1
#
_entry.id   AF-A0A0V1P4Q1-F1
#
_cell.length_a   1.000
_cell.length_b   1.000
_cell.length_c   1.000
_cell.angle_alpha   90.00
_cell.angle_beta   90.00
_cell.angle_gamma   90.00
#
_symmetry.space_group_name_H-M   'P 1'
#
loop_
_entity.id
_entity.type
_entity.pdbx_description
1 polymer ?
#
loop_
_entity_poly.entity_id
_entity_poly.type
_entity_poly.pdbx_seq_one_letter_code
_entity_poly.pdbx_strand_id
1 'polypeptide(L)'
;MLKVQVLYDFDAQPGSGELSVQTGEYLTVTRQDVGDGWWEGLNSRGEHGLFPQARQSDSRLLRKKAQYKLSIEREGVALFDSSKKPLSHASSSSGVR
;
A
#
# COMPACT_ATOMS: atom_id res chain seq x y z
N MET A 1 -14.07 1.65 -4.67
CA MET A 1 -13.23 0.91 -5.62
C MET A 1 -11.78 1.02 -5.19
N LEU A 2 -11.05 -0.09 -5.16
CA LEU A 2 -9.62 -0.12 -4.83
C LEU A 2 -8.82 0.37 -6.04
N LYS A 3 -7.89 1.31 -5.81
CA LYS A 3 -6.94 1.77 -6.82
C LYS A 3 -5.52 1.49 -6.35
N VAL A 4 -4.74 0.89 -7.24
CA VAL A 4 -3.34 0.56 -6.98
C VAL A 4 -2.44 1.18 -8.02
N GLN A 5 -1.25 1.59 -7.61
CA GLN A 5 -0.22 2.10 -8.50
C GLN A 5 0.70 0.95 -8.90
N VAL A 6 0.97 0.85 -10.20
CA VAL A 6 1.92 -0.11 -10.77
C VAL A 6 3.34 0.36 -10.43
N LEU A 7 4.13 -0.52 -9.81
CA LEU A 7 5.50 -0.20 -9.41
C LEU A 7 6.55 -0.66 -10.42
N TYR A 8 6.19 -1.60 -11.29
CA TYR A 8 7.06 -2.18 -12.31
C TYR A 8 6.24 -2.53 -13.54
N ASP A 9 6.87 -2.45 -14.70
CA ASP A 9 6.27 -2.86 -15.95
C ASP A 9 5.97 -4.36 -15.93
N PHE A 10 4.90 -4.74 -16.59
CA PHE A 10 4.51 -6.13 -16.79
C PHE A 10 3.89 -6.27 -18.17
N ASP A 11 4.51 -7.09 -19.00
CA ASP A 11 4.02 -7.40 -20.33
C ASP A 11 3.17 -8.67 -20.29
N ALA A 12 1.91 -8.55 -20.71
CA ALA A 12 1.02 -9.68 -20.86
C ALA A 12 1.47 -10.63 -21.97
N GLN A 13 1.32 -11.93 -21.74
CA GLN A 13 1.46 -12.91 -22.80
C GLN A 13 0.25 -12.87 -23.75
N PRO A 14 0.44 -12.88 -25.08
CA PRO A 14 -0.67 -12.91 -26.03
C PRO A 14 -1.64 -14.08 -25.78
N GLY A 15 -2.93 -13.78 -25.69
CA GLY A 15 -3.99 -14.79 -25.52
C GLY A 15 -4.12 -15.37 -24.11
N SER A 16 -3.37 -14.87 -23.12
CA SER A 16 -3.42 -15.35 -21.73
C SER A 16 -4.55 -14.74 -20.87
N GLY A 17 -5.16 -13.64 -21.33
CA GLY A 17 -6.06 -12.83 -20.50
C GLY A 17 -5.33 -11.93 -19.49
N GLU A 18 -4.00 -11.88 -19.55
CA GLU A 18 -3.18 -10.93 -18.79
C GLU A 18 -3.31 -9.50 -19.34
N LEU A 19 -3.10 -8.53 -18.46
CA LEU A 19 -3.14 -7.10 -18.75
C LEU A 19 -1.73 -6.51 -18.72
N SER A 20 -1.28 -5.95 -19.83
CA SER A 20 -0.02 -5.21 -19.87
C SER A 20 -0.15 -3.89 -19.12
N VAL A 21 0.80 -3.63 -18.21
CA VAL A 21 0.79 -2.44 -17.35
C VAL A 21 2.17 -1.81 -17.25
N GLN A 22 2.19 -0.49 -17.07
CA GLN A 22 3.41 0.31 -17.01
C GLN A 22 3.55 0.98 -15.65
N THR A 23 4.80 1.13 -15.21
CA THR A 23 5.17 1.79 -13.97
C THR A 23 4.54 3.18 -13.89
N GLY A 24 3.92 3.48 -12.75
CA GLY A 24 3.23 4.75 -12.51
C GLY A 24 1.76 4.76 -12.93
N GLU A 25 1.29 3.78 -13.72
CA GLU A 25 -0.13 3.65 -14.05
C GLU A 25 -0.96 3.30 -12.81
N TYR A 26 -2.22 3.74 -12.80
CA TYR A 26 -3.20 3.37 -11.78
C TYR A 26 -4.23 2.38 -12.34
N LEU A 27 -4.35 1.25 -11.67
CA LEU A 27 -5.36 0.23 -11.98
C LEU A 27 -6.54 0.33 -11.02
N THR A 28 -7.73 0.12 -11.55
CA THR A 28 -8.93 -0.13 -10.75
C THR A 28 -9.09 -1.62 -10.56
N VAL A 29 -8.93 -2.09 -9.33
CA VAL A 29 -9.04 -3.52 -9.02
C VAL A 29 -10.50 -3.93 -9.01
N THR A 30 -10.86 -4.95 -9.79
CA THR A 30 -12.22 -5.50 -9.88
C THR A 30 -12.36 -6.81 -9.12
N ARG A 31 -11.32 -7.65 -9.06
CA ARG A 31 -11.30 -8.89 -8.27
C ARG A 31 -9.93 -9.14 -7.64
N GLN A 32 -9.93 -9.58 -6.38
CA GLN A 32 -8.71 -9.89 -5.61
C GLN A 32 -8.60 -11.38 -5.23
N ASP A 33 -9.65 -12.14 -5.49
CA ASP A 33 -9.86 -13.53 -5.10
C ASP A 33 -9.60 -14.52 -6.24
N VAL A 34 -8.80 -14.12 -7.24
CA VAL A 34 -8.45 -14.99 -8.38
C VAL A 34 -7.57 -16.16 -7.94
N GLY A 35 -6.69 -15.93 -6.95
CA GLY A 35 -5.73 -16.92 -6.46
C GLY A 35 -4.32 -16.71 -7.01
N ASP A 36 -3.35 -17.47 -6.48
CA ASP A 36 -1.97 -17.56 -6.99
C ASP A 36 -1.22 -16.23 -7.16
N GLY A 37 -1.59 -15.23 -6.36
CA GLY A 37 -0.97 -13.90 -6.42
C GLY A 37 -1.41 -13.06 -7.62
N TRP A 38 -2.57 -13.34 -8.21
CA TRP A 38 -3.15 -12.58 -9.31
C TRP A 38 -4.40 -11.82 -8.91
N TRP A 39 -4.58 -10.64 -9.47
CA TRP A 39 -5.79 -9.82 -9.41
C TRP A 39 -6.30 -9.51 -10.80
N GLU A 40 -7.59 -9.19 -10.92
CA GLU A 40 -8.16 -8.61 -12.14
C GLU A 40 -8.44 -7.12 -11.95
N GLY A 41 -8.32 -6.36 -13.03
CA GLY A 41 -8.66 -4.94 -12.99
C GLY A 41 -8.68 -4.27 -14.35
N LEU A 42 -8.98 -2.98 -14.31
CA LEU A 42 -9.03 -2.10 -15.48
C LEU A 42 -7.95 -1.03 -15.39
N ASN A 43 -7.31 -0.79 -16.52
CA ASN A 43 -6.37 0.31 -16.69
C ASN A 43 -7.06 1.58 -17.21
N SER A 44 -6.27 2.64 -17.42
CA SER A 44 -6.80 3.94 -17.87
C SER A 44 -7.34 3.92 -19.31
N ARG A 45 -6.90 2.94 -20.11
CA ARG A 45 -7.32 2.71 -21.51
C ARG A 45 -8.62 1.91 -21.62
N GLY A 46 -9.17 1.44 -20.49
CA GLY A 46 -10.36 0.59 -20.46
C GLY A 46 -10.08 -0.89 -20.77
N GLU A 47 -8.80 -1.28 -20.83
CA GLU A 47 -8.42 -2.69 -20.98
C GLU A 47 -8.60 -3.40 -19.63
N HIS A 48 -9.15 -4.61 -19.67
CA HIS A 48 -9.39 -5.45 -18.51
C HIS A 48 -8.59 -6.74 -18.62
N GLY A 49 -8.05 -7.20 -17.50
CA GLY A 49 -7.34 -8.48 -17.45
C GLY A 49 -6.60 -8.71 -16.15
N LEU A 50 -5.83 -9.80 -16.14
CA LEU A 50 -5.08 -10.27 -14.98
C LEU A 50 -3.75 -9.52 -14.82
N PHE A 51 -3.41 -9.17 -13.59
CA PHE A 51 -2.11 -8.62 -13.23
C PHE A 51 -1.64 -9.13 -11.85
N PRO A 52 -0.32 -9.19 -11.60
CA PRO A 52 0.23 -9.89 -10.42
C PRO A 52 0.28 -9.02 -9.16
N GLN A 53 -0.39 -9.42 -8.08
CA GLN A 53 -0.58 -8.69 -6.80
C GLN A 53 0.70 -8.10 -6.18
N ALA A 54 1.84 -8.79 -6.31
CA ALA A 54 3.07 -8.43 -5.58
C ALA A 54 3.68 -7.09 -6.03
N ARG A 55 3.29 -6.58 -7.21
CA ARG A 55 3.97 -5.45 -7.86
C ARG A 55 3.20 -4.13 -7.78
N GLN A 56 2.15 -4.04 -6.95
CA GLN A 56 1.35 -2.83 -6.84
C GLN A 56 1.29 -2.32 -5.41
N SER A 57 1.38 -0.99 -5.27
CA SER A 57 1.18 -0.34 -3.98
C SER A 57 -0.23 0.25 -3.91
N ASP A 58 -0.93 0.06 -2.78
CA ASP A 58 -2.18 0.77 -2.51
C ASP A 58 -1.87 2.26 -2.39
N SER A 59 -2.46 3.04 -3.30
CA SER A 59 -2.30 4.50 -3.35
C SER A 59 -2.63 5.17 -2.01
N ARG A 60 -3.59 4.64 -1.25
CA ARG A 60 -3.97 5.14 0.08
C ARG A 60 -2.88 4.87 1.11
N LEU A 61 -2.25 3.70 1.05
CA LEU A 61 -1.13 3.37 1.92
C LEU A 61 0.11 4.20 1.57
N LEU A 62 0.40 4.39 0.27
CA LEU A 62 1.52 5.21 -0.16
C LEU A 62 1.34 6.67 0.28
N ARG A 63 0.14 7.24 0.12
CA ARG A 63 -0.16 8.60 0.57
C ARG A 63 -0.06 8.73 2.09
N LYS A 64 -0.60 7.77 2.86
CA LYS A 64 -0.45 7.74 4.33
C LYS A 64 1.03 7.61 4.75
N LYS A 65 1.81 6.75 4.10
CA LYS A 65 3.26 6.59 4.35
C LYS A 65 4.04 7.87 4.01
N ALA A 66 3.71 8.53 2.90
CA ALA A 66 4.32 9.79 2.51
C ALA A 66 4.00 10.92 3.50
N GLN A 67 2.73 11.05 3.90
CA GLN A 67 2.33 12.00 4.94
C GLN A 67 3.01 11.73 6.28
N TYR A 68 3.12 10.46 6.70
CA TYR A 68 3.83 10.05 7.90
C TYR A 68 5.33 10.40 7.85
N LYS A 69 5.99 10.14 6.71
CA LYS A 69 7.39 10.52 6.51
C LYS A 69 7.58 12.04 6.58
N LEU A 70 6.73 12.80 5.88
CA LEU A 70 6.73 14.27 5.92
C LEU A 70 6.47 14.82 7.34
N SER A 71 5.68 14.14 8.18
CA SER A 71 5.50 14.54 9.57
C SER A 71 6.73 14.24 10.43
N ILE A 72 7.40 13.11 10.24
CA ILE A 72 8.63 12.74 10.97
C ILE A 72 9.80 13.68 10.59
N GLU A 73 9.89 14.09 9.33
CA GLU A 73 10.94 14.98 8.84
C GLU A 73 10.73 16.45 9.27
N ARG A 74 9.48 16.86 9.50
CA ARG A 74 9.15 18.20 10.01
C ARG A 74 9.17 18.29 11.53
N GLU A 75 8.87 17.20 12.23
CA GLU A 75 8.75 17.13 13.68
C GLU A 75 9.47 15.87 14.18
N GLY A 76 10.60 16.03 14.85
CA GLY A 76 11.36 14.90 15.40
C GLY A 76 10.54 14.10 16.42
N VAL A 77 10.22 12.85 16.06
CA VAL A 77 9.74 11.69 16.85
C VAL A 77 8.42 11.79 17.64
N ALA A 78 7.47 10.89 17.30
CA ALA A 78 6.91 9.93 18.26
C ALA A 78 6.25 8.74 17.54
N LEU A 79 6.75 7.53 17.84
CA LEU A 79 6.09 6.27 17.51
C LEU A 79 4.85 6.12 18.40
N PHE A 80 3.68 5.91 17.82
CA PHE A 80 2.54 5.34 18.54
C PHE A 80 1.86 4.26 17.70
N ASP A 81 1.98 3.02 18.19
CA ASP A 81 1.32 1.81 17.71
C ASP A 81 -0.20 2.01 17.70
N SER A 82 -0.83 1.79 16.54
CA SER A 82 -2.26 2.00 16.33
C SER A 82 -3.18 1.00 17.06
N SER A 83 -2.67 0.16 17.97
CA SER A 83 -3.45 -0.90 18.60
C SER A 83 -3.54 -0.92 20.14
N LYS A 84 -2.89 -0.02 20.89
CA LYS A 84 -2.94 -0.08 22.39
C LYS A 84 -3.43 1.23 23.04
N LYS A 85 -4.50 1.13 23.85
CA LYS A 85 -5.00 2.21 24.72
C LYS A 85 -3.92 2.62 25.75
N PRO A 86 -3.86 3.89 26.18
CA PRO A 86 -2.92 4.31 27.21
C PRO A 86 -3.41 3.84 28.59
N LEU A 87 -2.52 3.32 29.43
CA LEU A 87 -2.83 3.15 30.86
C LEU A 87 -1.67 3.60 31.77
N SER A 88 -2.00 4.69 32.48
CA SER A 88 -1.54 5.21 33.79
C SER A 88 -0.05 5.36 34.12
N HIS A 89 0.30 6.61 34.46
CA HIS A 89 1.47 7.02 35.23
C HIS A 89 1.59 6.24 36.56
N ALA A 90 2.82 5.84 36.89
CA ALA A 90 3.27 5.78 38.27
C ALA A 90 4.64 6.47 38.35
N SER A 91 4.63 7.76 38.67
CA SER A 91 5.81 8.43 39.21
C SER A 91 5.93 8.09 40.69
N SER A 92 7.10 7.66 41.15
CA SER A 92 7.87 8.48 42.10
C SER A 92 9.23 7.87 42.39
N SER A 93 10.12 8.82 42.65
CA SER A 93 11.56 8.83 42.65
C SER A 93 12.22 8.43 43.98
N SER A 94 13.53 8.20 43.87
CA SER A 94 14.61 8.63 44.78
C SER A 94 14.94 7.78 46.00
N GLY A 95 16.25 7.53 46.15
CA GLY A 95 16.86 7.16 47.42
C GLY A 95 18.32 6.72 47.29
N VAL A 96 19.21 7.65 46.98
CA VAL A 96 20.66 7.51 47.20
C VAL A 96 20.93 7.33 48.69
N ARG A 97 21.71 6.31 49.07
CA ARG A 97 22.78 6.35 50.07
C ARG A 97 23.60 5.06 50.03
#